data_AF-A0A951MYP3-F1
#
_entry.id   AF-A0A951MYP3-F1
#
_cell.length_a   1.000
_cell.length_b   1.000
_cell.length_c   1.000
_cell.angle_alpha   90.00
_cell.angle_beta   90.00
_cell.angle_gamma   90.00
#
_symmetry.space_group_name_H-M   'P 1'
#
loop_
_entity.id
_entity.type
_entity.pdbx_description
1 polymer ?
#
loop_
_entity_poly.entity_id
_entity_poly.type
_entity_poly.pdbx_seq_one_letter_code
_entity_poly.pdbx_strand_id
1 'polypeptide(L)'
;MDVYPAVVFVHAATILLFFIAHGTSMAVAFKLKRETDPSRVRALLELSRFAMGIPAIAFVLIGLISGIVAGFLGDWWGTAWIWISIALFVVVGGLMTPLATTRLGRIGAAAGMPQGKGADVTVSEDPEAMRRLIAAWNPLPVAAMGLTTFLVILWLMMAKPF
;
A
#
# COMPACT_ATOMS: atom_id res chain seq x y z
N MET A 1 -12.34 -4.23 29.82
CA MET A 1 -12.59 -4.79 28.48
C MET A 1 -11.95 -6.16 28.45
N ASP A 2 -12.67 -7.18 27.98
CA ASP A 2 -12.05 -8.49 27.76
C ASP A 2 -10.92 -8.38 26.72
N VAL A 3 -9.95 -9.29 26.80
CA VAL A 3 -8.74 -9.25 25.98
C VAL A 3 -9.06 -9.35 24.49
N TYR A 4 -10.03 -10.20 24.11
CA TYR A 4 -10.38 -10.41 22.70
C TYR A 4 -10.92 -9.14 22.00
N PRO A 5 -11.96 -8.44 22.50
CA PRO A 5 -12.42 -7.18 21.91
C PRO A 5 -11.33 -6.10 21.81
N ALA A 6 -10.44 -6.02 22.80
CA ALA A 6 -9.33 -5.06 22.77
C ALA A 6 -8.34 -5.38 21.63
N VAL A 7 -7.99 -6.65 21.43
CA VAL A 7 -7.13 -7.09 20.32
C VAL A 7 -7.79 -6.84 18.97
N VAL A 8 -9.09 -7.14 18.82
CA VAL A 8 -9.85 -6.85 17.59
C VAL A 8 -9.88 -5.35 17.30
N PHE A 9 -10.06 -4.51 18.32
CA PHE A 9 -9.99 -3.06 18.17
C PHE A 9 -8.61 -2.61 17.68
N VAL A 10 -7.52 -3.11 18.27
CA VAL A 10 -6.15 -2.79 17.83
C VAL A 10 -5.93 -3.20 16.38
N HIS A 11 -6.40 -4.39 15.99
CA HIS A 11 -6.35 -4.85 14.61
C HIS A 11 -7.08 -3.87 13.68
N ALA A 12 -8.36 -3.57 13.94
CA ALA A 12 -9.14 -2.68 13.10
C ALA A 12 -8.55 -1.26 13.02
N ALA A 13 -8.11 -0.70 14.15
CA ALA A 13 -7.53 0.64 14.22
C ALA A 13 -6.22 0.74 13.42
N THR A 14 -5.33 -0.26 13.52
CA THR A 14 -4.06 -0.25 12.79
C THR A 14 -4.25 -0.47 11.30
N ILE A 15 -5.20 -1.32 10.89
CA ILE A 15 -5.59 -1.46 9.48
C ILE A 15 -6.15 -0.14 8.94
N LEU A 16 -7.01 0.57 9.68
CA LEU A 16 -7.50 1.88 9.28
C LEU A 16 -6.36 2.90 9.10
N LEU A 17 -5.42 2.96 10.04
CA LEU A 17 -4.25 3.85 9.96
C LEU A 17 -3.36 3.50 8.75
N PHE A 18 -3.18 2.21 8.47
CA PHE A 18 -2.52 1.76 7.25
C PHE A 18 -3.28 2.23 6.00
N PHE A 19 -4.62 2.13 5.96
CA PHE A 19 -5.42 2.59 4.82
C PHE A 19 -5.34 4.10 4.61
N ILE A 20 -5.18 4.91 5.66
CA ILE A 20 -4.96 6.36 5.53
C ILE A 20 -3.61 6.63 4.86
N ALA A 21 -2.55 5.95 5.31
CA ALA A 21 -1.22 6.04 4.72
C ALA A 21 -1.20 5.55 3.26
N HIS A 22 -1.77 4.37 3.02
CA HIS A 22 -1.88 3.74 1.70
C HIS A 22 -2.74 4.57 0.74
N GLY A 23 -3.87 5.10 1.23
CA GLY A 23 -4.77 5.99 0.49
C GLY A 23 -4.09 7.30 0.08
N THR A 24 -3.20 7.84 0.92
CA THR A 24 -2.38 9.02 0.57
C THR A 24 -1.42 8.71 -0.58
N SER A 25 -0.72 7.57 -0.53
CA SER A 25 0.13 7.11 -1.64
C SER A 25 -0.67 6.86 -2.92
N MET A 26 -1.87 6.29 -2.81
CA MET A 26 -2.78 6.10 -3.93
C MET A 26 -3.22 7.45 -4.53
N ALA A 27 -3.58 8.43 -3.70
CA ALA A 27 -3.95 9.77 -4.17
C ALA A 27 -2.79 10.45 -4.92
N VAL A 28 -1.56 10.32 -4.42
CA VAL A 28 -0.35 10.74 -5.15
C VAL A 28 -0.27 10.06 -6.51
N ALA A 29 -0.46 8.75 -6.59
CA ALA A 29 -0.40 8.01 -7.84
C ALA A 29 -1.41 8.49 -8.89
N PHE A 30 -2.62 8.89 -8.47
CA PHE A 30 -3.62 9.51 -9.36
C PHE A 30 -3.24 10.93 -9.74
N LYS A 31 -2.73 11.74 -8.80
CA LYS A 31 -2.29 13.12 -9.06
C LYS A 31 -1.14 13.16 -10.05
N LEU A 32 -0.19 12.23 -9.94
CA LEU A 32 1.01 12.13 -10.76
C LEU A 32 0.68 12.02 -12.26
N LYS A 33 -0.44 11.37 -12.63
CA LYS A 33 -0.89 11.22 -14.01
C LYS A 33 -1.16 12.55 -14.72
N ARG A 34 -1.37 13.63 -13.96
CA ARG A 34 -1.65 14.98 -14.47
C ARG A 34 -0.50 15.95 -14.22
N GLU A 35 0.65 15.48 -13.75
CA GLU A 35 1.79 16.33 -13.40
C GLU A 35 2.85 16.30 -14.48
N THR A 36 3.37 17.48 -14.84
CA THR A 36 4.41 17.63 -15.87
C THR A 36 5.65 18.33 -15.34
N ASP A 37 5.55 19.02 -14.20
CA ASP A 37 6.67 19.70 -13.57
C ASP A 37 7.51 18.71 -12.75
N PRO A 38 8.79 18.49 -13.10
CA PRO A 38 9.67 17.57 -12.37
C PRO A 38 9.76 17.89 -10.88
N SER A 39 9.73 19.17 -10.49
CA SER A 39 9.81 19.56 -9.08
C SER A 39 8.61 19.07 -8.28
N ARG A 40 7.40 19.18 -8.86
CA ARG A 40 6.15 18.72 -8.26
C ARG A 40 6.05 17.20 -8.27
N VAL A 41 6.54 16.54 -9.32
CA VAL A 41 6.67 15.07 -9.38
C VAL A 41 7.51 14.56 -8.21
N ARG A 42 8.69 15.16 -7.96
CA ARG A 42 9.56 14.79 -6.84
C ARG A 42 8.85 14.96 -5.50
N ALA A 43 8.22 16.11 -5.26
CA ALA A 43 7.50 16.38 -4.01
C ALA A 43 6.36 15.37 -3.77
N LEU A 44 5.60 15.03 -4.82
CA LEU A 44 4.55 14.01 -4.75
C LEU A 44 5.13 12.63 -4.40
N LEU A 45 6.22 12.22 -5.05
CA LEU A 45 6.85 10.93 -4.78
C LEU A 45 7.50 10.86 -3.40
N GLU A 46 8.05 11.96 -2.89
CA GLU A 46 8.51 12.07 -1.50
C GLU A 46 7.37 11.91 -0.51
N LEU A 47 6.23 12.57 -0.75
CA LEU A 47 5.03 12.39 0.07
C LEU A 47 4.55 10.94 0.04
N SER A 48 4.56 10.28 -1.12
CA SER A 48 4.22 8.85 -1.21
C SER A 48 5.19 7.97 -0.44
N ARG A 49 6.50 8.26 -0.48
CA ARG A 49 7.54 7.53 0.28
C ARG A 49 7.39 7.74 1.77
N PHE A 50 7.06 8.97 2.20
CA PHE A 50 6.77 9.29 3.59
C PHE A 50 5.54 8.54 4.09
N ALA A 51 4.44 8.59 3.32
CA ALA A 51 3.20 7.90 3.66
C ALA A 51 3.41 6.39 3.79
N MET A 52 4.12 5.76 2.86
CA MET A 52 4.46 4.32 2.91
C MET A 52 5.75 4.01 3.69
N GLY A 53 6.20 4.95 4.53
CA GLY A 53 7.42 4.80 5.31
C GLY A 53 7.25 3.89 6.53
N ILE A 54 8.12 4.10 7.54
CA ILE A 54 8.14 3.31 8.78
C ILE A 54 6.76 3.19 9.46
N PRO A 55 5.94 4.26 9.59
CA PRO A 55 4.63 4.15 10.22
C PRO A 55 3.69 3.17 9.51
N ALA A 56 3.63 3.18 8.18
CA ALA A 56 2.79 2.25 7.43
C ALA A 56 3.23 0.79 7.63
N ILE A 57 4.54 0.54 7.64
CA ILE A 57 5.10 -0.79 7.93
C ILE A 57 4.71 -1.23 9.35
N ALA A 58 4.85 -0.34 10.34
CA ALA A 58 4.47 -0.62 11.72
C ALA A 58 2.97 -0.94 11.85
N PHE A 59 2.10 -0.18 11.19
CA PHE A 59 0.65 -0.44 11.21
C PHE A 59 0.30 -1.80 10.61
N VAL A 60 0.93 -2.20 9.50
CA VAL A 60 0.74 -3.54 8.92
C VAL A 60 1.19 -4.63 9.90
N LEU A 61 2.37 -4.47 10.51
CA LEU A 61 2.90 -5.47 11.43
C LEU A 61 2.04 -5.61 12.69
N ILE A 62 1.63 -4.49 13.29
CA ILE A 62 0.76 -4.51 14.47
C ILE A 62 -0.60 -5.10 14.10
N GLY A 63 -1.16 -4.73 12.94
CA GLY A 63 -2.41 -5.31 12.42
C GLY A 63 -2.29 -6.82 12.23
N LEU A 64 -1.21 -7.29 11.60
CA LEU A 64 -1.00 -8.72 11.37
C LEU A 64 -0.85 -9.49 12.69
N ILE A 65 -0.03 -8.99 13.61
CA ILE A 65 0.20 -9.63 14.92
C ILE A 65 -1.10 -9.68 15.72
N SER A 66 -1.83 -8.56 15.82
CA SER A 66 -3.13 -8.53 16.51
C SER A 66 -4.17 -9.42 15.84
N GLY A 67 -4.18 -9.53 14.51
CA GLY A 67 -5.04 -10.46 13.78
C GLY A 67 -4.74 -11.92 14.09
N ILE A 68 -3.46 -12.30 14.15
CA ILE A 68 -3.02 -13.65 14.54
C ILE A 68 -3.45 -13.96 15.97
N VAL A 69 -3.22 -13.03 16.90
CA VAL A 69 -3.64 -13.18 18.31
C VAL A 69 -5.16 -13.33 18.41
N ALA A 70 -5.94 -12.52 17.67
CA ALA A 70 -7.39 -12.66 17.61
C ALA A 70 -7.84 -14.01 17.03
N GLY A 71 -7.10 -14.54 16.04
CA GLY A 71 -7.32 -15.88 15.48
C GLY A 71 -7.25 -16.97 16.55
N PHE A 72 -6.22 -16.93 17.41
CA PHE A 72 -6.07 -17.89 18.51
C PHE A 72 -7.10 -17.68 19.62
N LEU A 73 -7.31 -16.44 20.05
CA LEU A 73 -8.27 -16.13 21.13
C LEU A 73 -9.72 -16.47 20.77
N GLY A 74 -10.06 -16.42 19.49
CA GLY A 74 -11.40 -16.75 19.00
C GLY A 74 -11.53 -18.11 18.33
N ASP A 75 -10.50 -18.96 18.39
CA ASP A 75 -10.48 -20.32 17.82
C ASP A 75 -10.85 -20.40 16.32
N TRP A 76 -10.39 -19.43 15.53
CA TRP A 76 -10.80 -19.28 14.13
C TRP A 76 -10.00 -20.11 13.14
N TRP A 77 -8.89 -20.74 13.57
CA TRP A 77 -7.95 -21.42 12.66
C TRP A 77 -8.53 -22.64 11.93
N GLY A 78 -9.63 -23.21 12.44
CA GLY A 78 -10.38 -24.30 11.78
C GLY A 78 -11.36 -23.84 10.71
N THR A 79 -11.55 -22.53 10.52
CA THR A 79 -12.52 -21.97 9.56
C THR A 79 -11.84 -21.53 8.27
N ALA A 80 -12.50 -21.64 7.12
CA ALA A 80 -11.84 -21.32 5.85
C ALA A 80 -11.75 -19.81 5.58
N TRP A 81 -12.63 -18.97 6.16
CA TRP A 81 -12.61 -17.52 5.92
C TRP A 81 -11.28 -16.86 6.32
N ILE A 82 -10.63 -17.32 7.41
CA ILE A 82 -9.38 -16.74 7.88
C ILE A 82 -8.23 -17.04 6.92
N TRP A 83 -8.16 -18.26 6.40
CA TRP A 83 -7.14 -18.68 5.45
C TRP A 83 -7.28 -17.95 4.12
N ILE A 84 -8.50 -17.79 3.61
CA ILE A 84 -8.76 -17.01 2.40
C ILE A 84 -8.37 -15.54 2.62
N SER A 85 -8.69 -14.97 3.78
CA SER A 85 -8.33 -13.58 4.12
C SER A 85 -6.81 -13.38 4.13
N ILE A 86 -6.07 -14.30 4.77
CA ILE A 86 -4.60 -14.27 4.81
C ILE A 86 -4.02 -14.43 3.41
N ALA A 87 -4.50 -15.40 2.63
CA ALA A 87 -4.02 -15.64 1.27
C ALA A 87 -4.24 -14.42 0.38
N LEU A 88 -5.44 -13.82 0.41
CA LEU A 88 -5.75 -12.60 -0.32
C LEU A 88 -4.82 -11.45 0.08
N PHE A 89 -4.63 -11.22 1.38
CA PHE A 89 -3.75 -10.17 1.87
C PHE A 89 -2.30 -10.34 1.37
N VAL A 90 -1.74 -11.54 1.52
CA VAL A 90 -0.35 -11.83 1.13
C VAL A 90 -0.16 -11.77 -0.38
N VAL A 91 -1.04 -12.43 -1.15
CA VAL A 91 -0.91 -12.51 -2.61
C VAL A 91 -1.09 -11.13 -3.23
N VAL A 92 -2.17 -10.41 -2.88
CA VAL A 92 -2.45 -9.12 -3.48
C VAL A 92 -1.46 -8.06 -3.01
N GLY A 93 -1.12 -8.03 -1.71
CA GLY A 93 -0.09 -7.14 -1.19
C GLY A 93 1.27 -7.37 -1.84
N GLY A 94 1.65 -8.64 -2.02
CA GLY A 94 2.86 -9.05 -2.71
C GLY A 94 2.88 -8.66 -4.19
N LEU A 95 1.75 -8.74 -4.89
CA LEU A 95 1.63 -8.33 -6.30
C LEU A 95 1.64 -6.81 -6.47
N MET A 96 0.92 -6.07 -5.62
CA MET A 96 0.79 -4.61 -5.72
C MET A 96 2.11 -3.87 -5.47
N THR A 97 2.91 -4.37 -4.54
CA THR A 97 4.16 -3.72 -4.10
C THR A 97 5.14 -3.48 -5.26
N PRO A 98 5.59 -4.50 -6.02
CA PRO A 98 6.50 -4.29 -7.14
C PRO A 98 5.84 -3.52 -8.28
N LEU A 99 4.54 -3.71 -8.54
CA LEU A 99 3.82 -3.00 -9.61
C LEU A 99 3.80 -1.48 -9.39
N ALA A 100 3.67 -1.02 -8.15
CA ALA A 100 3.70 0.40 -7.81
C ALA A 100 5.13 0.93 -7.70
N THR A 101 5.96 0.28 -6.88
CA THR A 101 7.31 0.77 -6.55
C THR A 101 8.23 0.87 -7.76
N THR A 102 8.22 -0.10 -8.67
CA THR A 102 9.08 -0.10 -9.86
C THR A 102 8.73 1.04 -10.81
N ARG A 103 7.43 1.26 -11.07
CA ARG A 103 6.96 2.30 -12.01
C ARG A 103 7.14 3.70 -11.43
N LEU A 104 6.77 3.90 -10.16
CA LEU A 104 6.97 5.18 -9.48
C LEU A 104 8.45 5.50 -9.29
N GLY A 105 9.29 4.49 -9.06
CA GLY A 105 10.74 4.62 -9.01
C GLY A 105 11.33 5.12 -10.34
N ARG A 106 10.90 4.54 -11.47
CA ARG A 106 11.30 4.99 -12.81
C ARG A 106 10.89 6.43 -13.10
N ILE A 107 9.66 6.82 -12.74
CA ILE A 107 9.20 8.21 -12.87
C ILE A 107 10.05 9.14 -12.01
N GLY A 108 10.34 8.76 -10.76
CA GLY A 108 11.20 9.53 -9.87
C GLY A 108 12.60 9.72 -10.41
N ALA A 109 13.20 8.66 -10.98
CA ALA A 109 14.52 8.75 -11.60
C ALA A 109 14.54 9.72 -12.78
N ALA A 110 13.53 9.66 -13.66
CA ALA A 110 13.39 10.59 -14.76
C ALA A 110 13.16 12.04 -14.29
N ALA A 111 12.59 12.22 -13.10
CA ALA A 111 12.46 13.52 -12.43
C ALA A 111 13.73 13.97 -11.68
N GLY A 112 14.81 13.19 -11.74
CA GLY A 112 16.07 13.47 -11.04
C GLY A 112 16.01 13.20 -9.54
N MET A 113 15.25 12.20 -9.09
CA MET A 113 15.36 11.69 -7.72
C MET A 113 16.50 10.67 -7.62
N PRO A 114 17.27 10.67 -6.52
CA PRO A 114 18.27 9.65 -6.28
C PRO A 114 17.62 8.25 -6.18
N GLN A 115 18.25 7.28 -6.84
CA GLN A 115 17.82 5.87 -6.88
C GLN A 115 18.61 5.04 -5.86
N GLY A 116 18.27 5.20 -4.59
CA GLY A 116 18.89 4.46 -3.48
C GLY A 116 19.72 5.34 -2.54
N LYS A 117 20.18 4.75 -1.43
CA LYS A 117 21.04 5.45 -0.46
C LYS A 117 22.41 5.73 -1.10
N GLY A 118 22.78 7.00 -1.23
CA GLY A 118 24.08 7.43 -1.75
C GLY A 118 24.22 7.37 -3.27
N ALA A 119 23.13 7.16 -4.01
CA ALA A 119 23.15 7.23 -5.47
C ALA A 119 23.25 8.70 -5.93
N ASP A 120 24.13 8.96 -6.89
CA ASP A 120 24.21 10.27 -7.53
C ASP A 120 22.87 10.63 -8.18
N VAL A 121 22.54 11.92 -8.11
CA VAL A 121 21.39 12.48 -8.82
C VAL A 121 21.71 12.44 -10.30
N THR A 122 21.26 11.37 -10.97
CA THR A 122 21.26 11.32 -12.43
C THR A 122 20.11 12.17 -12.92
N VAL A 123 20.41 13.42 -13.30
CA VAL A 123 19.46 14.26 -14.03
C VAL A 123 19.21 13.58 -15.36
N SER A 124 17.95 13.28 -15.68
CA SER A 124 17.57 12.75 -16.98
C SER A 124 18.06 13.71 -18.08
N GLU A 125 18.90 13.23 -18.99
CA GLU A 125 19.33 13.99 -20.17
C GLU A 125 18.17 14.26 -21.15
N ASP A 126 17.08 13.49 -21.04
CA ASP A 126 15.84 13.64 -21.81
C ASP A 126 14.71 14.20 -20.93
N PRO A 127 14.31 15.48 -21.12
CA PRO A 127 13.16 16.09 -20.43
C PRO A 127 11.81 15.42 -20.74
N GLU A 128 11.71 14.71 -21.87
CA GLU A 128 10.47 14.09 -22.34
C GLU A 128 10.31 12.64 -21.83
N ALA A 129 11.39 12.01 -21.38
CA ALA A 129 11.37 10.65 -20.82
C ALA A 129 10.39 10.52 -19.64
N MET A 130 10.39 11.50 -18.73
CA MET A 130 9.48 11.55 -17.59
C MET A 130 8.02 11.59 -18.05
N ARG A 131 7.71 12.42 -19.06
CA ARG A 131 6.34 12.57 -19.59
C ARG A 131 5.85 11.29 -20.24
N ARG A 132 6.71 10.57 -20.97
CA ARG A 132 6.37 9.24 -21.54
C ARG A 132 6.04 8.23 -20.45
N LEU A 133 6.83 8.18 -19.37
CA LEU A 133 6.59 7.28 -18.23
C LEU A 133 5.29 7.62 -17.50
N ILE A 134 4.99 8.90 -17.30
CA ILE A 134 3.73 9.36 -16.69
C ILE A 134 2.53 9.07 -17.60
N ALA A 135 2.66 9.26 -18.91
CA ALA A 135 1.60 8.94 -19.87
C ALA A 135 1.26 7.44 -19.89
N ALA A 136 2.28 6.59 -19.75
CA ALA A 136 2.11 5.14 -19.63
C ALA A 136 1.57 4.69 -18.25
N TRP A 137 1.59 5.56 -17.24
CA TRP A 137 1.14 5.23 -15.90
C TRP A 137 -0.40 5.19 -15.82
N ASN A 138 -0.91 4.04 -15.38
CA ASN A 138 -2.31 3.87 -15.03
C ASN A 138 -2.43 3.35 -13.59
N PRO A 139 -2.82 4.19 -12.62
CA PRO A 139 -2.99 3.78 -11.22
C PRO A 139 -4.26 2.96 -10.98
N LEU A 140 -5.24 3.02 -11.90
CA LEU A 140 -6.57 2.45 -11.69
C LEU A 140 -6.57 0.92 -11.43
N PRO A 141 -5.84 0.08 -12.19
CA PRO A 141 -5.87 -1.37 -11.94
C PRO A 141 -5.33 -1.75 -10.56
N VAL A 142 -4.28 -1.06 -10.10
CA VAL A 142 -3.69 -1.28 -8.78
C VAL A 142 -4.65 -0.81 -7.69
N ALA A 143 -5.25 0.37 -7.84
CA ALA A 143 -6.25 0.89 -6.91
C ALA A 143 -7.50 -0.01 -6.81
N ALA A 144 -8.04 -0.46 -7.94
CA ALA A 144 -9.20 -1.33 -8.00
C ALA A 144 -8.93 -2.69 -7.35
N MET A 145 -7.76 -3.28 -7.62
CA MET A 145 -7.32 -4.51 -6.98
C MET A 145 -7.21 -4.36 -5.45
N GLY A 146 -6.60 -3.27 -4.96
CA GLY A 146 -6.49 -3.00 -3.53
C GLY A 146 -7.85 -2.83 -2.85
N LEU A 147 -8.72 -1.98 -3.42
CA LEU A 147 -10.05 -1.71 -2.87
C LEU A 147 -10.94 -2.97 -2.87
N THR A 148 -10.94 -3.72 -3.97
CA THR A 148 -11.75 -4.94 -4.09
C THR A 148 -11.30 -5.97 -3.05
N THR A 149 -9.99 -6.17 -2.92
CA THR A 149 -9.42 -7.12 -1.96
C THR A 149 -9.75 -6.72 -0.53
N PHE A 150 -9.65 -5.43 -0.20
CA PHE A 150 -10.04 -4.92 1.11
C PHE A 150 -11.51 -5.22 1.43
N LEU A 151 -12.43 -4.93 0.50
CA LEU A 151 -13.86 -5.15 0.71
C LEU A 151 -14.19 -6.63 0.89
N VAL A 152 -13.53 -7.51 0.13
CA VAL A 152 -13.68 -8.96 0.27
C VAL A 152 -13.17 -9.44 1.63
N ILE A 153 -11.98 -9.03 2.06
CA ILE A 153 -11.43 -9.40 3.38
C ILE A 153 -12.32 -8.88 4.50
N LEU A 154 -12.76 -7.62 4.43
CA LEU A 154 -13.67 -7.04 5.41
C LEU A 154 -14.96 -7.83 5.52
N TRP A 155 -15.55 -8.21 4.38
CA TRP A 155 -16.75 -9.05 4.36
C TRP A 155 -16.50 -10.43 4.97
N LEU A 156 -15.38 -11.09 4.65
CA LEU A 156 -15.01 -12.39 5.23
C LEU A 156 -14.90 -12.31 6.76
N MET A 157 -14.28 -11.25 7.29
CA MET A 157 -14.12 -11.05 8.73
C MET A 157 -15.45 -10.76 9.46
N MET A 158 -16.37 -10.06 8.79
CA MET A 158 -17.66 -9.68 9.37
C MET A 158 -18.69 -10.81 9.29
N ALA A 159 -18.80 -11.44 8.13
CA ALA A 159 -19.80 -12.47 7.87
C ALA A 159 -19.37 -13.86 8.33
N LYS A 160 -18.05 -14.15 8.34
CA LYS A 160 -17.44 -15.43 8.74
C LYS A 160 -18.20 -16.65 8.15
N PRO A 161 -18.40 -16.70 6.82
CA PRO A 161 -19.39 -17.58 6.20
C PRO A 161 -19.06 -19.09 6.24
N PHE A 162 -17.81 -19.46 6.54
CA PHE A 162 -17.31 -20.85 6.55
C PHE A 162 -15.96 -20.96 7.27
#